data_AF-A0A4R9F1V8-F1
#
_entry.id   AF-A0A4R9F1V8-F1
#
_cell.length_a   1.000
_cell.length_b   1.000
_cell.length_c   1.000
_cell.angle_alpha   90.00
_cell.angle_beta   90.00
_cell.angle_gamma   90.00
#
_symmetry.space_group_name_H-M   'P 1'
#
loop_
_entity.id
_entity.type
_entity.pdbx_description
1 polymer ?
#
loop_
_entity_poly.entity_id
_entity_poly.type
_entity_poly.pdbx_seq_one_letter_code
_entity_poly.pdbx_strand_id
1 'polypeptide(L)'
;MSGRWHQAIAELRAQGDAARAATRRVREIDTDATISERNTAVAIKHTAETDYLRSALILLHVHLADRRPPRRLPVARVWPCLRDAWRDQALNRLGGVWRTIPRRGALEQVRSAPPEPLLDAVIEQAEALQASLTGHRRRDRMYESYIPSPTSSPIDELVGNAGRSAPTLPGFPDPGHPLNRAFPRGQGTRIRPDRIAAFNQLATDRASVHQRALAFGDAVLALLVEHRADGVRPQAGKLRGVGRWVAREQALVPHRPTWPDKLSVFQIATLAGLALLVMTCTGLPLTFGQRAQVLASHGTLLFLAAGAIVGLGIGAIYRFGPKLIQAPGVRAAVPGAVAAVVALFVGQGQGPVADHFFAGPYDRYEREYTDGCLAASPYRHDAVQSRVSDGVLIVVPIGGGTTLRLGPAEDGGMHPLRPVGRATRTVLDKYGC
;
A
#
# COMPACT_ATOMS: atom_id res chain seq x y z
N MET A 1 20.98 26.96 -29.46
CA MET A 1 20.97 26.41 -28.07
C MET A 1 19.79 26.92 -27.22
N SER A 2 19.17 28.05 -27.58
CA SER A 2 18.03 28.69 -26.91
C SER A 2 16.78 27.81 -26.74
N GLY A 3 16.43 26.96 -27.72
CA GLY A 3 15.17 26.21 -27.71
C GLY A 3 14.98 25.25 -26.51
N ARG A 4 16.06 24.64 -25.99
CA ARG A 4 15.95 23.76 -24.80
C ARG A 4 15.72 24.55 -23.52
N TRP A 5 16.35 25.71 -23.39
CA TRP A 5 16.11 26.61 -22.26
C TRP A 5 14.71 27.17 -22.28
N HIS A 6 14.21 27.59 -23.45
CA HIS A 6 12.82 28.03 -23.62
C HIS A 6 11.82 26.95 -23.18
N GLN A 7 12.02 25.70 -23.59
CA GLN A 7 11.18 24.59 -23.15
C GLN A 7 11.27 24.37 -21.62
N ALA A 8 12.47 24.39 -21.05
CA ALA A 8 12.65 24.18 -19.61
C ALA A 8 12.00 25.30 -18.79
N ILE A 9 12.11 26.55 -19.22
CA ILE A 9 11.47 27.72 -18.61
C ILE A 9 9.94 27.61 -18.73
N ALA A 10 9.42 27.20 -19.89
CA ALA A 10 7.99 26.95 -20.09
C ALA A 10 7.46 25.82 -19.18
N GLU A 11 8.22 24.74 -18.99
CA GLU A 11 7.87 23.64 -18.08
C GLU A 11 7.93 24.10 -16.61
N LEU A 12 8.95 24.87 -16.21
CA LEU A 12 9.06 25.44 -14.86
C LEU A 12 7.88 26.37 -14.56
N ARG A 13 7.52 27.24 -15.51
CA ARG A 13 6.35 28.12 -15.41
C ARG A 13 5.06 27.31 -15.21
N ALA A 14 4.87 26.25 -15.99
CA ALA A 14 3.69 25.38 -15.86
C ALA A 14 3.60 24.72 -14.47
N GLN A 15 4.72 24.34 -13.87
CA GLN A 15 4.75 23.82 -12.49
C GLN A 15 4.40 24.89 -11.45
N GLY A 16 4.91 26.11 -11.61
CA GLY A 16 4.54 27.24 -10.76
C GLY A 16 3.05 27.56 -10.84
N ASP A 17 2.48 27.56 -12.05
CA ASP A 17 1.05 27.75 -12.28
C ASP A 17 0.22 26.62 -11.65
N ALA A 18 0.68 25.37 -11.75
CA ALA A 18 0.04 24.23 -11.08
C ALA A 18 0.05 24.37 -9.54
N ALA A 19 1.17 24.80 -8.95
CA ALA A 19 1.28 24.96 -7.50
C ALA A 19 0.38 26.10 -6.97
N ARG A 20 0.27 27.21 -7.72
CA ARG A 20 -0.68 28.30 -7.40
C ARG A 20 -2.12 27.86 -7.56
N ALA A 21 -2.45 27.15 -8.65
CA ALA A 21 -3.79 26.62 -8.88
C ALA A 21 -4.20 25.63 -7.78
N ALA A 22 -3.30 24.73 -7.37
CA ALA A 22 -3.55 23.80 -6.26
C ALA A 22 -3.74 24.53 -4.92
N THR A 23 -2.95 25.58 -4.65
CA THR A 23 -3.11 26.42 -3.45
C THR A 23 -4.47 27.12 -3.43
N ARG A 24 -4.89 27.66 -4.58
CA ARG A 24 -6.20 28.28 -4.72
C ARG A 24 -7.32 27.26 -4.52
N ARG A 25 -7.22 26.10 -5.16
CA ARG A 25 -8.18 25.01 -5.02
C ARG A 25 -8.37 24.57 -3.58
N VAL A 26 -7.31 24.46 -2.78
CA VAL A 26 -7.41 24.12 -1.34
C VAL A 26 -8.18 25.19 -0.55
N ARG A 27 -8.10 26.47 -0.93
CA ARG A 27 -8.86 27.56 -0.30
C ARG A 27 -10.32 27.60 -0.76
N GLU A 28 -10.57 27.25 -2.02
CA GLU A 28 -11.90 27.23 -2.64
C GLU A 28 -12.69 25.95 -2.32
N ILE A 29 -12.04 24.89 -1.84
CA ILE A 29 -12.73 23.67 -1.41
C ILE A 29 -13.66 24.02 -0.25
N ASP A 30 -14.94 23.88 -0.53
CA ASP A 30 -16.06 24.17 0.37
C ASP A 30 -15.90 23.44 1.72
N THR A 31 -16.53 24.00 2.77
CA THR A 31 -16.78 23.29 4.03
C THR A 31 -17.55 22.00 3.84
N ASP A 32 -18.39 21.92 2.81
CA ASP A 32 -19.21 20.75 2.50
C ASP A 32 -18.44 19.62 1.77
N ALA A 33 -17.21 19.88 1.32
CA ALA A 33 -16.39 18.85 0.70
C ALA A 33 -15.96 17.78 1.72
N THR A 34 -15.97 16.51 1.29
CA THR A 34 -15.54 15.40 2.16
C THR A 34 -14.09 15.60 2.63
N ILE A 35 -13.78 15.17 3.86
CA ILE A 35 -12.41 15.20 4.41
C ILE A 35 -11.41 14.53 3.45
N SER A 36 -11.82 13.45 2.80
CA SER A 36 -11.00 12.72 1.82
C SER A 36 -10.65 13.58 0.59
N GLU A 37 -11.60 14.36 0.09
CA GLU A 37 -11.37 15.28 -1.04
C GLU A 37 -10.43 16.41 -0.65
N ARG A 38 -10.68 17.04 0.49
CA ARG A 38 -9.80 18.10 1.05
C ARG A 38 -8.38 17.58 1.26
N ASN A 39 -8.22 16.40 1.85
CA ASN A 39 -6.92 15.75 2.05
C ASN A 39 -6.21 15.45 0.73
N THR A 40 -6.94 15.03 -0.30
CA THR A 40 -6.37 14.77 -1.63
C THR A 40 -5.90 16.07 -2.30
N ALA A 41 -6.68 17.15 -2.19
CA ALA A 41 -6.28 18.46 -2.70
C ALA A 41 -5.03 19.01 -1.99
N VAL A 42 -4.95 18.85 -0.67
CA VAL A 42 -3.77 19.24 0.12
C VAL A 42 -2.54 18.41 -0.28
N ALA A 43 -2.70 17.10 -0.50
CA ALA A 43 -1.63 16.24 -1.00
C ALA A 43 -1.13 16.68 -2.40
N ILE A 44 -2.06 17.05 -3.29
CA ILE A 44 -1.76 17.60 -4.61
C ILE A 44 -0.98 18.91 -4.49
N LYS A 45 -1.44 19.84 -3.65
CA LYS A 45 -0.76 21.11 -3.37
C LYS A 45 0.69 20.89 -2.93
N HIS A 46 0.90 20.09 -1.88
CA HIS A 46 2.24 19.84 -1.36
C HIS A 46 3.17 19.19 -2.39
N THR A 47 2.63 18.30 -3.22
CA THR A 47 3.43 17.63 -4.25
C THR A 47 3.77 18.59 -5.40
N ALA A 48 2.83 19.43 -5.83
CA ALA A 48 3.04 20.45 -6.86
C ALA A 48 4.10 21.49 -6.43
N GLU A 49 4.03 21.97 -5.18
CA GLU A 49 5.05 22.86 -4.61
C GLU A 49 6.43 22.19 -4.56
N THR A 50 6.48 20.90 -4.21
CA THR A 50 7.74 20.13 -4.18
C THR A 50 8.32 19.98 -5.58
N ASP A 51 7.50 19.67 -6.58
CA ASP A 51 7.93 19.52 -7.97
C ASP A 51 8.44 20.86 -8.53
N TYR A 52 7.78 21.98 -8.19
CA TYR A 52 8.22 23.31 -8.59
C TYR A 52 9.57 23.66 -7.96
N LEU A 53 9.70 23.50 -6.64
CA LEU A 53 10.94 23.78 -5.91
C LEU A 53 12.11 22.92 -6.42
N ARG A 54 11.88 21.62 -6.66
CA ARG A 54 12.91 20.71 -7.17
C ARG A 54 13.37 21.10 -8.56
N SER A 55 12.43 21.48 -9.41
CA SER A 55 12.73 21.86 -10.79
C SER A 55 13.46 23.20 -10.87
N ALA A 56 13.06 24.17 -10.05
CA ALA A 56 13.76 25.44 -9.88
C ALA A 56 15.22 25.21 -9.45
N LEU A 57 15.46 24.36 -8.43
CA LEU A 57 16.82 24.06 -7.97
C LEU A 57 17.70 23.40 -9.03
N ILE A 58 17.15 22.44 -9.78
CA ILE A 58 17.90 21.78 -10.87
C ILE A 58 18.26 22.79 -11.95
N LEU A 59 17.32 23.65 -12.36
CA LEU A 59 17.58 24.63 -13.39
C LEU A 59 18.54 25.72 -12.93
N LEU A 60 18.45 26.17 -11.68
CA LEU A 60 19.41 27.09 -11.07
C LEU A 60 20.82 26.49 -11.08
N HIS A 61 20.98 25.26 -10.60
CA HIS A 61 22.29 24.60 -10.58
C HIS A 61 22.88 24.41 -11.98
N VAL A 62 22.05 24.03 -12.95
CA VAL A 62 22.47 23.90 -14.35
C VAL A 62 22.84 25.25 -14.95
N HIS A 63 22.09 26.31 -14.63
CA HIS A 63 22.36 27.66 -15.09
C HIS A 63 23.71 28.16 -14.55
N LEU A 64 23.96 28.01 -13.24
CA LEU A 64 25.22 28.41 -12.60
C LEU A 64 26.44 27.63 -13.10
N ALA A 65 26.24 26.38 -13.52
CA ALA A 65 27.29 25.57 -14.13
C ALA A 65 27.48 25.81 -15.65
N ASP A 66 26.73 26.74 -16.23
CA ASP A 66 26.61 26.99 -17.67
C ASP A 66 26.38 25.71 -18.52
N ARG A 67 25.53 24.81 -18.00
CA ARG A 67 25.21 23.53 -18.65
C ARG A 67 23.88 23.59 -19.40
N ARG A 68 23.61 22.55 -20.19
CA ARG A 68 22.32 22.38 -20.87
C ARG A 68 21.26 21.85 -19.90
N PRO A 69 20.00 22.34 -19.94
CA PRO A 69 18.93 21.86 -19.09
C PRO A 69 18.55 20.41 -19.42
N PRO A 70 18.02 19.66 -18.44
CA PRO A 70 17.55 18.31 -18.67
C PRO A 70 16.41 18.29 -19.69
N ARG A 71 16.27 17.18 -20.43
CA ARG A 71 15.20 17.03 -21.44
C ARG A 71 13.79 17.10 -20.85
N ARG A 72 13.65 16.76 -19.56
CA ARG A 72 12.38 16.77 -18.81
C ARG A 72 12.67 17.15 -17.37
N LEU A 73 11.88 18.05 -16.81
CA LEU A 73 11.94 18.38 -15.39
C LEU A 73 11.37 17.24 -14.52
N PRO A 74 11.85 17.08 -13.28
CA PRO A 74 11.32 16.08 -12.38
C PRO A 74 9.88 16.42 -12.00
N VAL A 75 8.99 15.42 -12.09
CA VAL A 75 7.61 15.55 -11.63
C VAL A 75 7.20 14.25 -10.95
N ALA A 76 6.47 14.35 -9.86
CA ALA A 76 5.94 13.18 -9.16
C ALA A 76 4.96 12.41 -10.05
N ARG A 77 5.15 11.09 -10.11
CA ARG A 77 4.24 10.16 -10.79
C ARG A 77 3.37 9.47 -9.76
N VAL A 78 2.05 9.54 -9.96
CA VAL A 78 1.09 8.82 -9.13
C VAL A 78 0.66 7.56 -9.87
N TRP A 79 0.97 6.41 -9.30
CA TRP A 79 0.61 5.11 -9.85
C TRP A 79 -0.81 4.71 -9.42
N PRO A 80 -1.66 4.19 -10.32
CA PRO A 80 -3.06 3.86 -10.00
C PRO A 80 -3.25 2.94 -8.79
N CYS A 81 -2.39 1.93 -8.63
CA CYS A 81 -2.47 0.99 -7.51
C CYS A 81 -2.02 1.57 -6.16
N LEU A 82 -1.27 2.67 -6.15
CA LEU A 82 -0.64 3.25 -4.95
C LEU A 82 -1.15 4.66 -4.60
N ARG A 83 -2.29 5.07 -5.15
CA ARG A 83 -2.87 6.40 -4.96
C ARG A 83 -3.10 6.76 -3.49
N ASP A 84 -3.65 5.84 -2.70
CA ASP A 84 -3.92 6.08 -1.27
C ASP A 84 -2.62 6.22 -0.48
N ALA A 85 -1.70 5.27 -0.67
CA ALA A 85 -0.38 5.31 -0.03
C ALA A 85 0.42 6.57 -0.41
N TRP A 86 0.32 7.00 -1.68
CA TRP A 86 0.90 8.26 -2.14
C TRP A 86 0.28 9.46 -1.42
N ARG A 87 -1.05 9.53 -1.31
CA ARG A 87 -1.75 10.61 -0.62
C ARG A 87 -1.30 10.69 0.84
N ASP A 88 -1.31 9.57 1.54
CA ASP A 88 -0.93 9.50 2.95
C ASP A 88 0.54 9.88 3.14
N GLN A 89 1.42 9.43 2.25
CA GLN A 89 2.83 9.83 2.24
C GLN A 89 3.00 11.34 1.98
N ALA A 90 2.24 11.90 1.05
CA ALA A 90 2.27 13.32 0.73
C ALA A 90 1.76 14.18 1.90
N LEU A 91 0.73 13.74 2.63
CA LEU A 91 0.24 14.44 3.82
C LEU A 91 1.22 14.34 4.99
N ASN A 92 1.66 13.13 5.32
CA ASN A 92 2.53 12.88 6.49
C ASN A 92 3.90 13.56 6.39
N ARG A 93 4.38 13.84 5.17
CA ARG A 93 5.69 14.45 4.93
C ARG A 93 5.62 15.82 4.27
N LEU A 94 4.46 16.48 4.29
CA LEU A 94 4.24 17.78 3.64
C LEU A 94 4.75 17.79 2.18
N GLY A 95 4.49 16.71 1.44
CA GLY A 95 4.84 16.50 0.01
C GLY A 95 6.31 16.24 -0.27
N GLY A 96 7.17 16.24 0.75
CA GLY A 96 8.63 16.23 0.54
C GLY A 96 9.23 17.62 0.29
N VAL A 97 8.46 18.70 0.53
CA VAL A 97 8.96 20.10 0.43
C VAL A 97 10.20 20.27 1.31
N TRP A 98 10.16 19.84 2.58
CA TRP A 98 11.29 19.96 3.52
C TRP A 98 12.58 19.27 3.07
N ARG A 99 12.47 18.18 2.30
CA ARG A 99 13.63 17.46 1.76
C ARG A 99 14.23 18.16 0.56
N THR A 100 13.45 19.00 -0.09
CA THR A 100 13.80 19.69 -1.32
C THR A 100 14.35 21.10 -1.03
N ILE A 101 14.15 21.65 0.17
CA ILE A 101 14.74 22.94 0.57
C ILE A 101 16.28 22.92 0.46
N PRO A 102 16.90 23.95 -0.16
CA PRO A 102 18.25 23.88 -0.69
C PRO A 102 19.46 23.43 0.15
N ARG A 103 19.47 23.16 1.46
CA ARG A 103 20.73 22.98 2.27
C ARG A 103 21.80 24.10 2.10
N ARG A 104 22.75 24.15 3.05
CA ARG A 104 23.78 25.20 3.11
C ARG A 104 24.76 25.17 1.94
N GLY A 105 25.26 23.99 1.57
CA GLY A 105 26.25 23.87 0.48
C GLY A 105 25.74 24.35 -0.87
N ALA A 106 24.44 24.20 -1.17
CA ALA A 106 23.88 24.75 -2.41
C ALA A 106 23.83 26.29 -2.36
N LEU A 107 23.52 26.88 -1.19
CA LEU A 107 23.51 28.34 -1.02
C LEU A 107 24.91 28.94 -1.14
N GLU A 108 25.92 28.26 -0.60
CA GLU A 108 27.33 28.65 -0.75
C GLU A 108 27.73 28.68 -2.23
N GLN A 109 27.26 27.71 -3.02
CA GLN A 109 27.47 27.71 -4.47
C GLN A 109 26.80 28.92 -5.16
N VAL A 110 25.56 29.26 -4.80
CA VAL A 110 24.87 30.45 -5.36
C VAL A 110 25.62 31.74 -4.99
N ARG A 111 26.08 31.86 -3.74
CA ARG A 111 26.84 33.02 -3.25
C ARG A 111 28.22 33.16 -3.87
N SER A 112 28.80 32.08 -4.37
CA SER A 112 30.11 32.11 -5.04
C SER A 112 30.05 32.59 -6.49
N ALA A 113 28.85 32.72 -7.06
CA ALA A 113 28.67 33.27 -8.39
C ALA A 113 28.80 34.81 -8.40
N PRO A 114 29.07 35.42 -9.56
CA PRO A 114 29.22 36.87 -9.67
C PRO A 114 27.98 37.61 -9.13
N PRO A 115 28.16 38.73 -8.40
CA PRO A 115 27.06 39.46 -7.80
C PRO A 115 26.15 40.06 -8.87
N GLU A 116 24.85 39.81 -8.74
CA GLU A 116 23.83 40.29 -9.66
C GLU A 116 22.49 40.48 -8.91
N PRO A 117 21.72 41.56 -9.16
CA PRO A 117 20.47 41.83 -8.43
C PRO A 117 19.44 40.69 -8.45
N LEU A 118 19.29 39.99 -9.59
CA LEU A 118 18.35 38.86 -9.69
C LEU A 118 18.85 37.64 -8.90
N LEU A 119 20.17 37.47 -8.81
CA LEU A 119 20.78 36.41 -8.02
C LEU A 119 20.65 36.70 -6.52
N ASP A 120 20.78 37.95 -6.10
CA ASP A 120 20.55 38.38 -4.72
C ASP A 120 19.12 38.08 -4.26
N ALA A 121 18.13 38.35 -5.13
CA ALA A 121 16.74 37.96 -4.86
C ALA A 121 16.57 36.44 -4.70
N VAL A 122 17.26 35.63 -5.51
CA VAL A 122 17.25 34.17 -5.36
C VAL A 122 17.88 33.76 -4.02
N ILE A 123 18.99 34.36 -3.62
CA ILE A 123 19.67 34.10 -2.34
C ILE A 123 18.74 34.43 -1.17
N GLU A 124 18.12 35.61 -1.17
CA GLU A 124 17.17 36.05 -0.15
C GLU A 124 16.03 35.04 0.04
N GLN A 125 15.39 34.62 -1.05
CA GLN A 125 14.30 33.64 -0.97
C GLN A 125 14.77 32.26 -0.52
N ALA A 126 16.00 31.89 -0.87
CA ALA A 126 16.59 30.64 -0.45
C ALA A 126 16.94 30.64 1.05
N GLU A 127 17.37 31.78 1.60
CA GLU A 127 17.55 31.98 3.04
C GLU A 127 16.22 31.95 3.79
N ALA A 128 15.19 32.60 3.27
CA ALA A 128 13.84 32.53 3.83
C ALA A 128 13.35 31.06 3.91
N LEU A 129 13.62 30.24 2.89
CA LEU A 129 13.35 28.80 2.92
C LEU A 129 14.16 28.05 3.99
N GLN A 130 15.44 28.42 4.21
CA GLN A 130 16.21 27.85 5.32
C GLN A 130 15.65 28.24 6.69
N ALA A 131 15.14 29.46 6.85
CA ALA A 131 14.46 29.87 8.07
C ALA A 131 13.23 28.98 8.33
N SER A 132 12.42 28.68 7.30
CA SER A 132 11.32 27.72 7.42
C SER A 132 11.78 26.31 7.81
N LEU A 133 12.86 25.81 7.19
CA LEU A 133 13.43 24.50 7.54
C LEU A 133 13.97 24.48 8.98
N THR A 134 14.55 25.58 9.42
CA THR A 134 15.02 25.75 10.80
C THR A 134 13.85 25.74 11.78
N GLY A 135 12.77 26.48 11.46
CA GLY A 135 11.49 26.41 12.15
C GLY A 135 10.98 24.99 12.29
N HIS A 136 10.93 24.24 11.19
CA HIS A 136 10.50 22.84 11.19
C HIS A 136 11.35 21.94 12.10
N ARG A 137 12.69 22.08 12.09
CA ARG A 137 13.59 21.21 12.86
C ARG A 137 13.74 21.59 14.33
N ARG A 138 13.63 22.87 14.66
CA ARG A 138 13.92 23.39 16.01
C ARG A 138 12.69 23.66 16.86
N ARG A 139 11.50 23.81 16.25
CA ARG A 139 10.26 24.07 17.00
C ARG A 139 10.04 23.08 18.14
N ASP A 140 10.24 21.80 17.87
CA ASP A 140 9.98 20.74 18.84
C ASP A 140 10.99 20.74 20.01
N ARG A 141 12.17 21.36 19.85
CA ARG A 141 13.15 21.56 20.93
C ARG A 141 12.78 22.71 21.85
N MET A 142 11.74 23.49 21.53
CA MET A 142 11.27 24.57 22.40
C MET A 142 10.31 24.07 23.48
N TYR A 143 9.93 22.79 23.44
CA TYR A 143 9.15 22.15 24.49
C TYR A 143 10.06 21.55 25.55
N GLU A 144 9.65 21.63 26.80
CA GLU A 144 10.26 20.96 27.94
C GLU A 144 9.24 20.10 28.67
N SER A 145 9.72 19.08 29.38
CA SER A 145 8.92 18.42 30.41
C SER A 145 8.87 19.30 31.66
N TYR A 146 7.71 19.38 32.31
CA TYR A 146 7.53 20.21 33.49
C TYR A 146 6.79 19.45 34.60
N ILE A 147 6.93 19.95 35.83
CA ILE A 147 6.23 19.49 37.03
C ILE A 147 5.34 20.65 37.48
N PRO A 148 4.00 20.49 37.47
CA PRO A 148 3.08 21.54 37.91
C PRO A 148 3.29 21.88 39.39
N SER A 149 2.91 23.10 39.79
CA SER A 149 2.95 23.48 41.20
C SER A 149 1.75 22.88 41.92
N PRO A 150 1.88 22.32 43.12
CA PRO A 150 0.73 21.77 43.84
C PRO A 150 -0.34 22.81 44.22
N THR A 151 -0.02 24.10 44.12
CA THR A 151 -0.92 25.23 44.45
C THR A 151 -1.39 26.02 43.24
N SER A 152 -1.06 25.62 42.01
CA SER A 152 -1.46 26.37 40.82
C SER A 152 -2.92 26.16 40.45
N SER A 153 -3.56 27.25 40.03
CA SER A 153 -4.87 27.16 39.37
C SER A 153 -4.73 26.35 38.06
N PRO A 154 -5.75 25.58 37.65
CA PRO A 154 -5.79 24.92 36.35
C PRO A 154 -5.53 25.87 35.17
N ILE A 155 -5.86 27.16 35.33
CA ILE A 155 -5.60 28.20 34.32
C ILE A 155 -4.10 28.54 34.26
N ASP A 156 -3.41 28.64 35.40
CA ASP A 156 -1.96 28.91 35.45
C ASP A 156 -1.14 27.74 34.90
N GLU A 157 -1.67 26.51 35.05
CA GLU A 157 -1.12 25.30 34.42
C GLU A 157 -1.34 25.30 32.91
N LEU A 158 -2.53 25.71 32.43
CA LEU A 158 -2.85 25.78 31.00
C LEU A 158 -2.00 26.82 30.26
N VAL A 159 -1.71 27.95 30.91
CA VAL A 159 -0.89 29.05 30.34
C VAL A 159 0.61 28.77 30.51
N GLY A 160 1.00 27.74 31.28
CA GLY A 160 2.39 27.32 31.46
C GLY A 160 3.20 28.23 32.38
N ASN A 161 2.54 29.13 33.12
CA ASN A 161 3.15 30.07 34.06
C ASN A 161 3.40 29.46 35.45
N ALA A 162 2.75 28.33 35.75
CA ALA A 162 2.96 27.60 36.98
C ALA A 162 3.85 26.36 36.83
N GLY A 163 4.60 26.05 37.89
CA GLY A 163 5.44 24.86 37.97
C GLY A 163 6.87 25.06 37.47
N ARG A 164 7.70 24.04 37.69
CA ARG A 164 9.14 24.07 37.39
C ARG A 164 9.50 23.10 36.27
N SER A 165 10.57 23.40 35.53
CA SER A 165 11.13 22.46 34.55
C SER A 165 11.53 21.16 35.24
N ALA A 166 11.25 20.03 34.61
CA ALA A 166 11.65 18.73 35.12
C ALA A 166 13.19 18.60 35.08
N PRO A 167 13.80 17.87 36.03
CA PRO A 167 15.24 17.60 35.99
C PRO A 167 15.65 16.90 34.69
N THR A 168 16.71 17.38 34.05
CA THR A 168 17.24 16.80 32.81
C THR A 168 18.03 15.52 33.09
N LEU A 169 18.18 14.69 32.05
CA LEU A 169 19.03 13.50 32.10
C LEU A 169 20.51 13.91 32.18
N PRO A 170 21.34 13.16 32.94
CA PRO A 170 22.79 13.36 32.95
C PRO A 170 23.37 13.34 31.53
N GLY A 171 24.25 14.30 31.21
CA GLY A 171 24.84 14.45 29.87
C GLY A 171 23.99 15.22 28.86
N PHE A 172 22.73 15.58 29.18
CA PHE A 172 21.84 16.34 28.31
C PHE A 172 21.28 17.58 29.01
N PRO A 173 22.07 18.66 29.18
CA PRO A 173 21.68 19.82 29.96
C PRO A 173 20.54 20.64 29.33
N ASP A 174 20.29 20.49 28.03
CA ASP A 174 19.19 21.17 27.33
C ASP A 174 17.84 20.51 27.66
N PRO A 175 16.90 21.18 28.36
CA PRO A 175 15.58 20.63 28.68
C PRO A 175 14.76 20.27 27.43
N GLY A 176 15.04 20.93 26.30
CA GLY A 176 14.42 20.67 25.01
C GLY A 176 15.02 19.49 24.23
N HIS A 177 16.04 18.82 24.79
CA HIS A 177 16.69 17.72 24.11
C HIS A 177 15.71 16.56 23.87
N PRO A 178 15.73 15.90 22.68
CA PRO A 178 14.80 14.81 22.37
C PRO A 178 14.78 13.67 23.41
N LEU A 179 15.93 13.36 24.03
CA LEU A 179 16.01 12.34 25.08
C LEU A 179 15.29 12.77 26.37
N ASN A 180 15.41 14.05 26.76
CA ASN A 180 14.68 14.59 27.91
C ASN A 180 13.16 14.56 27.68
N ARG A 181 12.72 14.66 26.41
CA ARG A 181 11.30 14.53 26.02
C ARG A 181 10.80 13.09 25.92
N ALA A 182 11.67 12.15 25.52
CA ALA A 182 11.30 10.74 25.34
C ALA A 182 11.25 9.96 26.66
N PHE A 183 12.07 10.35 27.65
CA PHE A 183 12.09 9.77 28.99
C PHE A 183 11.74 10.83 30.04
N PRO A 184 10.50 11.35 30.02
CA PRO A 184 10.12 12.48 30.86
C PRO A 184 10.10 12.09 32.34
N ARG A 185 10.72 12.93 33.18
CA ARG A 185 10.57 12.88 34.65
C ARG A 185 9.45 13.81 35.16
N GLY A 186 8.72 14.46 34.26
CA GLY A 186 7.64 15.41 34.55
C GLY A 186 6.25 14.83 34.28
N GLN A 187 5.21 15.57 34.67
CA GLN A 187 3.80 15.17 34.51
C GLN A 187 3.19 15.63 33.17
N GLY A 188 3.88 16.49 32.42
CA GLY A 188 3.42 16.98 31.11
C GLY A 188 4.50 17.67 30.30
N THR A 189 4.11 18.22 29.14
CA THR A 189 4.99 19.00 28.24
C THR A 189 4.44 20.41 28.06
N ARG A 190 5.31 21.43 28.19
CA ARG A 190 4.97 22.84 27.92
C ARG A 190 6.01 23.50 27.03
N ILE A 191 5.66 24.65 26.45
CA ILE A 191 6.65 25.51 25.77
C ILE A 191 7.53 26.13 26.85
N ARG A 192 8.84 26.17 26.62
CA ARG A 192 9.80 26.83 27.50
C ARG A 192 9.44 28.31 27.69
N PRO A 193 9.21 28.76 28.93
CA PRO A 193 8.80 30.15 29.19
C PRO A 193 9.79 31.18 28.64
N ASP A 194 11.10 30.92 28.72
CA ASP A 194 12.16 31.79 28.21
C ASP A 194 12.25 31.85 26.67
N ARG A 195 11.48 31.00 25.97
CA ARG A 195 11.56 30.84 24.50
C ARG A 195 10.23 31.02 23.80
N ILE A 196 9.18 31.53 24.45
CA ILE A 196 7.86 31.70 23.81
C ILE A 196 7.94 32.56 22.54
N ALA A 197 8.66 33.68 22.58
CA ALA A 197 8.84 34.55 21.40
C ALA A 197 9.56 33.81 20.25
N ALA A 198 10.63 33.07 20.57
CA ALA A 198 11.35 32.27 19.60
C ALA A 198 10.49 31.11 19.04
N PHE A 199 9.65 30.50 19.89
CA PHE A 199 8.70 29.48 19.47
C PHE A 199 7.69 30.05 18.47
N ASN A 200 7.10 31.21 18.76
CA ASN A 200 6.15 31.87 17.88
C ASN A 200 6.81 32.21 16.52
N GLN A 201 8.02 32.76 16.54
CA GLN A 201 8.77 33.02 15.31
C GLN A 201 9.02 31.75 14.49
N LEU A 202 9.50 30.67 15.13
CA LEU A 202 9.74 29.38 14.44
C LEU A 202 8.45 28.73 13.93
N ALA A 203 7.32 28.93 14.63
CA ALA A 203 6.02 28.48 14.20
C ALA A 203 5.55 29.23 12.95
N THR A 204 5.68 30.56 12.94
CA THR A 204 5.41 31.42 11.78
C THR A 204 6.30 31.06 10.60
N ASP A 205 7.60 30.88 10.83
CA ASP A 205 8.56 30.48 9.79
C ASP A 205 8.20 29.12 9.19
N ARG A 206 7.83 28.15 10.02
CA ARG A 206 7.37 26.83 9.57
C ARG A 206 6.08 26.93 8.74
N ALA A 207 5.12 27.73 9.17
CA ALA A 207 3.85 27.91 8.47
C ALA A 207 4.03 28.60 7.09
N SER A 208 5.03 29.47 6.99
CA SER A 208 5.32 30.27 5.78
C SER A 208 6.01 29.48 4.65
N VAL A 209 6.33 28.19 4.86
CA VAL A 209 7.10 27.38 3.88
C VAL A 209 6.47 27.36 2.49
N HIS A 210 5.14 27.30 2.41
CA HIS A 210 4.41 27.21 1.14
C HIS A 210 4.55 28.48 0.31
N GLN A 211 4.43 29.65 0.96
CA GLN A 211 4.60 30.94 0.31
C GLN A 211 6.05 31.15 -0.13
N ARG A 212 7.01 30.80 0.74
CA ARG A 212 8.44 30.92 0.44
C ARG A 212 8.91 29.97 -0.66
N ALA A 213 8.31 28.77 -0.77
CA ALA A 213 8.61 27.84 -1.86
C ALA A 213 8.20 28.39 -3.24
N LEU A 214 7.02 29.03 -3.31
CA LEU A 214 6.58 29.73 -4.52
C LEU A 214 7.47 30.93 -4.84
N ALA A 215 7.76 31.78 -3.85
CA ALA A 215 8.60 32.97 -4.02
C ALA A 215 10.02 32.62 -4.52
N PHE A 216 10.64 31.59 -3.97
CA PHE A 216 11.93 31.10 -4.44
C PHE A 216 11.86 30.60 -5.90
N GLY A 217 10.86 29.79 -6.24
CA GLY A 217 10.70 29.32 -7.62
C GLY A 217 10.49 30.46 -8.60
N ASP A 218 9.75 31.50 -8.19
CA ASP A 218 9.49 32.70 -8.99
C ASP A 218 10.73 33.56 -9.19
N ALA A 219 11.57 33.71 -8.16
CA ALA A 219 12.86 34.38 -8.27
C ALA A 219 13.80 33.65 -9.24
N VAL A 220 13.87 32.31 -9.16
CA VAL A 220 14.65 31.51 -10.12
C VAL A 220 14.08 31.63 -11.53
N LEU A 221 12.76 31.61 -11.68
CA LEU A 221 12.12 31.77 -12.98
C LEU A 221 12.44 33.15 -13.60
N ALA A 222 12.41 34.22 -12.80
CA ALA A 222 12.78 35.56 -13.25
C ALA A 222 14.25 35.61 -13.73
N LEU A 223 15.17 35.08 -12.92
CA LEU A 223 16.59 34.96 -13.27
C LEU A 223 16.79 34.22 -14.60
N LEU A 224 16.10 33.09 -14.79
CA LEU A 224 16.24 32.28 -16.01
C LEU A 224 15.62 32.94 -17.25
N VAL A 225 14.51 33.66 -17.09
CA VAL A 225 13.88 34.39 -18.19
C VAL A 225 14.81 35.49 -18.69
N GLU A 226 15.44 36.23 -17.78
CA GLU A 226 16.40 37.28 -18.13
C GLU A 226 17.58 36.71 -18.92
N HIS A 227 18.24 35.67 -18.38
CA HIS A 227 19.51 35.19 -18.93
C HIS A 227 19.43 34.20 -20.08
N ARG A 228 18.32 33.45 -20.19
CA ARG A 228 18.23 32.31 -21.11
C ARG A 228 17.05 32.42 -22.08
N ALA A 229 16.21 33.45 -21.92
CA ALA A 229 15.10 33.77 -22.82
C ALA A 229 15.06 35.26 -23.21
N ASP A 230 16.17 35.99 -23.02
CA ASP A 230 16.34 37.40 -23.43
C ASP A 230 15.20 38.30 -22.89
N GLY A 231 14.77 38.07 -21.65
CA GLY A 231 13.67 38.77 -21.00
C GLY A 231 12.26 38.36 -21.49
N VAL A 232 12.16 37.57 -22.56
CA VAL A 232 10.87 37.14 -23.14
C VAL A 232 10.35 35.92 -22.39
N ARG A 233 9.28 36.10 -21.62
CA ARG A 233 8.68 35.02 -20.84
C ARG A 233 7.95 34.01 -21.74
N PRO A 234 8.42 32.75 -21.87
CA PRO A 234 7.75 31.76 -22.71
C PRO A 234 6.34 31.43 -22.20
N GLN A 235 5.43 31.08 -23.11
CA GLN A 235 4.11 30.56 -22.73
C GLN A 235 4.27 29.31 -21.86
N ALA A 236 3.38 29.15 -20.87
CA ALA A 236 3.41 27.99 -19.98
C ALA A 236 3.23 26.70 -20.80
N GLY A 237 4.08 25.70 -20.54
CA GLY A 237 3.97 24.39 -21.16
C GLY A 237 2.76 23.59 -20.69
N LYS A 238 2.59 22.37 -21.22
CA LYS A 238 1.55 21.45 -20.75
C LYS A 238 1.81 21.01 -19.31
N LEU A 239 0.76 21.03 -18.47
CA LEU A 239 0.81 20.51 -17.11
C LEU A 239 1.20 19.01 -17.11
N ARG A 240 2.08 18.63 -16.18
CA ARG A 240 2.57 17.25 -16.02
C ARG A 240 2.47 16.78 -14.57
N GLY A 241 2.63 15.48 -14.38
CA GLY A 241 2.61 14.79 -13.08
C GLY A 241 1.37 15.10 -12.26
N VAL A 242 1.53 15.67 -11.06
CA VAL A 242 0.39 15.91 -10.15
C VAL A 242 -0.42 17.15 -10.55
N GLY A 243 0.20 18.13 -11.23
CA GLY A 243 -0.46 19.37 -11.66
C GLY A 243 -1.65 19.18 -12.61
N ARG A 244 -1.69 18.06 -13.36
CA ARG A 244 -2.84 17.72 -14.23
C ARG A 244 -4.12 17.32 -13.47
N TRP A 245 -3.99 17.04 -12.18
CA TRP A 245 -5.07 16.53 -11.32
C TRP A 245 -5.67 17.62 -10.44
N VAL A 246 -5.17 18.85 -10.51
CA VAL A 246 -5.81 20.01 -9.87
C VAL A 246 -7.24 20.15 -10.41
N ALA A 247 -8.22 20.28 -9.52
CA ALA A 247 -9.66 20.26 -9.82
C ALA A 247 -10.19 18.93 -10.39
N ARG A 248 -9.39 17.85 -10.36
CA ARG A 248 -9.77 16.49 -10.73
C ARG A 248 -9.38 15.50 -9.63
N GLU A 249 -9.48 15.93 -8.38
CA GLU A 249 -9.05 15.19 -7.20
C GLU A 249 -9.74 13.83 -7.10
N GLN A 250 -11.05 13.79 -7.36
CA GLN A 250 -11.85 12.57 -7.31
C GLN A 250 -11.47 11.56 -8.42
N ALA A 251 -10.95 12.04 -9.56
CA ALA A 251 -10.42 11.14 -10.59
C ALA A 251 -9.04 10.57 -10.20
N LEU A 252 -8.26 11.30 -9.40
CA LEU A 252 -6.98 10.86 -8.87
C LEU A 252 -7.15 9.89 -7.72
N VAL A 253 -7.93 10.23 -6.69
CA VAL A 253 -8.24 9.35 -5.56
C VAL A 253 -9.76 9.27 -5.43
N PRO A 254 -10.41 8.28 -6.07
CA PRO A 254 -11.85 8.11 -5.96
C PRO A 254 -12.25 7.96 -4.50
N HIS A 255 -13.33 8.64 -4.11
CA HIS A 255 -13.90 8.46 -2.79
C HIS A 255 -14.27 6.99 -2.62
N ARG A 256 -13.66 6.32 -1.62
CA ARG A 256 -14.03 4.96 -1.25
C ARG A 256 -14.98 5.03 -0.07
N PRO A 257 -16.03 4.19 -0.06
CA PRO A 257 -16.80 3.99 1.16
C PRO A 257 -15.86 3.62 2.31
N THR A 258 -16.01 4.34 3.42
CA THR A 258 -15.40 3.96 4.68
C THR A 258 -16.20 2.84 5.31
N TRP A 259 -15.55 2.09 6.20
CA TRP A 259 -16.27 1.21 7.10
C TRP A 259 -17.25 2.02 7.94
N PRO A 260 -18.50 1.58 8.12
CA PRO A 260 -19.44 2.25 9.02
C PRO A 260 -18.97 2.09 10.47
N ASP A 261 -19.18 3.13 11.29
CA ASP A 261 -18.80 3.11 12.71
C ASP A 261 -19.57 2.04 13.50
N LYS A 262 -20.79 1.71 13.05
CA LYS A 262 -21.62 0.64 13.60
C LYS A 262 -22.16 -0.22 12.46
N LEU A 263 -21.91 -1.52 12.53
CA LEU A 263 -22.42 -2.49 11.57
C LEU A 263 -23.87 -2.84 11.92
N SER A 264 -24.76 -2.78 10.92
CA SER A 264 -26.12 -3.33 11.07
C SER A 264 -26.10 -4.85 11.00
N VAL A 265 -27.16 -5.50 11.50
CA VAL A 265 -27.30 -6.97 11.46
C VAL A 265 -27.15 -7.53 10.04
N PHE A 266 -27.67 -6.83 9.02
CA PHE A 266 -27.54 -7.24 7.62
C PHE A 266 -26.10 -7.13 7.09
N GLN A 267 -25.34 -6.13 7.56
CA GLN A 267 -23.94 -5.97 7.19
C GLN A 267 -23.07 -7.03 7.89
N ILE A 268 -23.38 -7.36 9.15
CA ILE A 268 -22.75 -8.46 9.88
C ILE A 268 -22.99 -9.78 9.15
N ALA A 269 -24.24 -10.04 8.72
CA ALA A 269 -24.57 -11.22 7.93
C ALA A 269 -23.74 -11.31 6.64
N THR A 270 -23.48 -10.19 5.97
CA THR A 270 -22.60 -10.15 4.80
C THR A 270 -21.15 -10.49 5.11
N LEU A 271 -20.59 -9.93 6.18
CA LEU A 271 -19.23 -10.26 6.60
C LEU A 271 -19.11 -11.73 7.04
N ALA A 272 -20.13 -12.27 7.72
CA ALA A 272 -20.18 -13.68 8.10
C ALA A 272 -20.22 -14.60 6.88
N GLY A 273 -21.04 -14.30 5.86
CA GLY A 273 -21.09 -15.07 4.62
C GLY A 273 -19.77 -15.04 3.84
N LEU A 274 -19.12 -13.87 3.76
CA LEU A 274 -17.80 -13.74 3.15
C LEU A 274 -16.71 -14.48 3.94
N ALA A 275 -16.75 -14.42 5.27
CA ALA A 275 -15.82 -15.14 6.13
C ALA A 275 -16.00 -16.66 5.99
N LEU A 276 -17.24 -17.15 5.91
CA LEU A 276 -17.55 -18.55 5.64
C LEU A 276 -16.99 -19.02 4.30
N LEU A 277 -17.08 -18.18 3.25
CA LEU A 277 -16.49 -18.48 1.95
C LEU A 277 -14.95 -18.59 2.04
N VAL A 278 -14.29 -17.65 2.73
CA VAL A 278 -12.83 -17.72 2.91
C VAL A 278 -12.44 -18.99 3.69
N MET A 279 -13.16 -19.30 4.76
CA MET A 279 -12.92 -20.50 5.57
C MET A 279 -13.10 -21.79 4.77
N THR A 280 -14.16 -21.91 3.98
CA THR A 280 -14.39 -23.10 3.14
C THR A 280 -13.33 -23.26 2.05
N CYS A 281 -12.94 -22.17 1.37
CA CYS A 281 -11.84 -22.20 0.41
C CYS A 281 -10.49 -22.55 1.04
N THR A 282 -10.27 -22.19 2.31
CA THR A 282 -9.05 -22.53 3.06
C THR A 282 -8.91 -24.04 3.28
N GLY A 283 -10.03 -24.78 3.27
CA GLY A 283 -10.03 -26.23 3.34
C GLY A 283 -9.51 -26.92 2.07
N LEU A 284 -9.53 -26.25 0.90
CA LEU A 284 -9.20 -26.89 -0.38
C LEU A 284 -7.80 -27.52 -0.40
N PRO A 285 -6.70 -26.83 -0.03
CA PRO A 285 -5.38 -27.44 -0.04
C PRO A 285 -5.29 -28.66 0.89
N LEU A 286 -5.98 -28.61 2.04
CA LEU A 286 -5.96 -29.69 3.02
C LEU A 286 -6.76 -30.90 2.55
N THR A 287 -7.97 -30.70 2.01
CA THR A 287 -8.82 -31.76 1.47
C THR A 287 -8.09 -32.49 0.33
N PHE A 288 -7.52 -31.75 -0.62
CA PHE A 288 -6.78 -32.33 -1.74
C PHE A 288 -5.49 -33.02 -1.27
N GLY A 289 -4.75 -32.40 -0.35
CA GLY A 289 -3.53 -32.99 0.20
C GLY A 289 -3.76 -34.27 1.01
N GLN A 290 -4.90 -34.35 1.72
CA GLN A 290 -5.31 -35.57 2.42
C GLN A 290 -5.66 -36.68 1.43
N ARG A 291 -6.46 -36.39 0.40
CA ARG A 291 -6.87 -37.39 -0.61
C ARG A 291 -5.70 -37.87 -1.47
N ALA A 292 -4.77 -36.98 -1.80
CA ALA A 292 -3.53 -37.33 -2.50
C ALA A 292 -2.48 -38.03 -1.60
N GLN A 293 -2.77 -38.26 -0.31
CA GLN A 293 -1.86 -38.89 0.67
C GLN A 293 -0.51 -38.16 0.86
N VAL A 294 -0.41 -36.90 0.44
CA VAL A 294 0.81 -36.09 0.56
C VAL A 294 0.85 -35.23 1.82
N LEU A 295 -0.17 -35.31 2.68
CA LEU A 295 -0.25 -34.52 3.91
C LEU A 295 0.97 -34.73 4.82
N ALA A 296 1.48 -35.97 4.93
CA ALA A 296 2.65 -36.29 5.74
C ALA A 296 3.98 -35.81 5.12
N SER A 297 4.07 -35.73 3.79
CA SER A 297 5.31 -35.39 3.08
C SER A 297 5.41 -33.90 2.75
N HIS A 298 4.28 -33.23 2.50
CA HIS A 298 4.20 -31.84 2.04
C HIS A 298 3.27 -30.97 2.91
N GLY A 299 2.94 -31.42 4.13
CA GLY A 299 2.00 -30.74 5.03
C GLY A 299 2.30 -29.25 5.22
N THR A 300 3.57 -28.87 5.41
CA THR A 300 3.98 -27.47 5.57
C THR A 300 3.58 -26.59 4.39
N LEU A 301 3.76 -27.06 3.15
CA LEU A 301 3.39 -26.30 1.95
C LEU A 301 1.87 -26.15 1.84
N LEU A 302 1.11 -27.19 2.20
CA LEU A 302 -0.35 -27.15 2.19
C LEU A 302 -0.91 -26.17 3.24
N PHE A 303 -0.32 -26.14 4.44
CA PHE A 303 -0.68 -25.14 5.45
C PHE A 303 -0.29 -23.71 5.05
N LEU A 304 0.85 -23.52 4.37
CA LEU A 304 1.23 -22.21 3.82
C LEU A 304 0.25 -21.75 2.73
N ALA A 305 -0.17 -22.66 1.84
CA ALA A 305 -1.17 -22.36 0.82
C ALA A 305 -2.52 -21.98 1.45
N ALA A 306 -2.97 -22.72 2.47
CA ALA A 306 -4.17 -22.39 3.24
C ALA A 306 -4.04 -21.02 3.93
N GLY A 307 -2.90 -20.74 4.57
CA GLY A 307 -2.62 -19.44 5.18
C GLY A 307 -2.61 -18.29 4.18
N ALA A 308 -2.09 -18.50 2.97
CA ALA A 308 -2.12 -17.51 1.89
C ALA A 308 -3.55 -17.20 1.44
N ILE A 309 -4.43 -18.21 1.34
CA ILE A 309 -5.85 -18.02 1.02
C ILE A 309 -6.54 -17.17 2.09
N VAL A 310 -6.31 -17.46 3.38
CA VAL A 310 -6.84 -16.65 4.50
C VAL A 310 -6.35 -15.21 4.41
N GLY A 311 -5.05 -14.99 4.23
CA GLY A 311 -4.46 -13.65 4.14
C GLY A 311 -5.02 -12.84 2.97
N LEU A 312 -5.13 -13.44 1.78
CA LEU A 312 -5.72 -12.81 0.61
C LEU A 312 -7.22 -12.55 0.80
N GLY A 313 -7.96 -13.49 1.39
CA GLY A 313 -9.38 -13.37 1.69
C GLY A 313 -9.68 -12.23 2.66
N ILE A 314 -8.95 -12.15 3.78
CA ILE A 314 -9.07 -11.05 4.75
C ILE A 314 -8.72 -9.72 4.08
N GLY A 315 -7.64 -9.66 3.30
CA GLY A 315 -7.26 -8.45 2.56
C GLY A 315 -8.33 -7.99 1.57
N ALA A 316 -8.96 -8.94 0.87
CA ALA A 316 -10.06 -8.66 -0.05
C ALA A 316 -11.31 -8.15 0.69
N ILE A 317 -11.72 -8.80 1.79
CA ILE A 317 -12.86 -8.36 2.61
C ILE A 317 -12.58 -6.97 3.19
N TYR A 318 -11.39 -6.73 3.73
CA TYR A 318 -11.03 -5.43 4.27
C TYR A 318 -11.10 -4.31 3.21
N ARG A 319 -10.63 -4.60 1.99
CA ARG A 319 -10.56 -3.63 0.88
C ARG A 319 -11.91 -3.37 0.21
N PHE A 320 -12.70 -4.41 -0.03
CA PHE A 320 -13.93 -4.33 -0.82
C PHE A 320 -15.21 -4.40 0.02
N GLY A 321 -15.10 -4.86 1.27
CA GLY A 321 -16.20 -4.98 2.23
C GLY A 321 -17.05 -3.71 2.35
N PRO A 322 -16.48 -2.51 2.52
CA PRO A 322 -17.27 -1.28 2.63
C PRO A 322 -18.20 -1.07 1.45
N LYS A 323 -17.75 -1.40 0.23
CA LYS A 323 -18.54 -1.29 -1.00
C LYS A 323 -19.67 -2.33 -1.04
N LEU A 324 -19.40 -3.56 -0.58
CA LEU A 324 -20.37 -4.65 -0.58
C LEU A 324 -21.51 -4.42 0.42
N ILE A 325 -21.28 -3.63 1.47
CA ILE A 325 -22.25 -3.39 2.55
C ILE A 325 -22.95 -2.02 2.47
N GLN A 326 -22.78 -1.27 1.36
CA GLN A 326 -23.39 0.07 1.20
C GLN A 326 -24.90 0.04 0.99
N ALA A 327 -25.46 -1.08 0.52
CA ALA A 327 -26.89 -1.15 0.24
C ALA A 327 -27.69 -1.04 1.55
N PRO A 328 -28.81 -0.28 1.58
CA PRO A 328 -29.61 -0.14 2.79
C PRO A 328 -30.43 -1.40 3.09
N GLY A 329 -30.61 -1.68 4.39
CA GLY A 329 -31.51 -2.73 4.90
C GLY A 329 -31.14 -4.14 4.44
N VAL A 330 -32.15 -4.93 4.09
CA VAL A 330 -32.01 -6.34 3.69
C VAL A 330 -31.09 -6.52 2.47
N ARG A 331 -31.04 -5.53 1.57
CA ARG A 331 -30.18 -5.59 0.37
C ARG A 331 -28.69 -5.64 0.73
N ALA A 332 -28.30 -5.15 1.91
CA ALA A 332 -26.93 -5.25 2.40
C ALA A 332 -26.47 -6.70 2.59
N ALA A 333 -27.41 -7.63 2.84
CA ALA A 333 -27.16 -9.04 3.12
C ALA A 333 -26.95 -9.90 1.86
N VAL A 334 -27.34 -9.40 0.68
CA VAL A 334 -27.33 -10.18 -0.57
C VAL A 334 -25.93 -10.70 -0.94
N PRO A 335 -24.85 -9.89 -0.89
CA PRO A 335 -23.50 -10.40 -1.18
C PRO A 335 -23.07 -11.50 -0.19
N GLY A 336 -23.47 -11.38 1.08
CA GLY A 336 -23.29 -12.39 2.11
C GLY A 336 -23.98 -13.70 1.80
N ALA A 337 -25.27 -13.64 1.45
CA ALA A 337 -26.07 -14.80 1.11
C ALA A 337 -25.49 -15.53 -0.11
N VAL A 338 -25.11 -14.78 -1.16
CA VAL A 338 -24.44 -15.35 -2.34
C VAL A 338 -23.13 -16.02 -1.94
N ALA A 339 -22.29 -15.35 -1.13
CA ALA A 339 -21.03 -15.91 -0.66
C ALA A 339 -21.24 -17.18 0.17
N ALA A 340 -22.27 -17.22 1.04
CA ALA A 340 -22.61 -18.39 1.82
C ALA A 340 -23.10 -19.57 0.95
N VAL A 341 -23.91 -19.30 -0.07
CA VAL A 341 -24.33 -20.33 -1.05
C VAL A 341 -23.11 -20.89 -1.79
N VAL A 342 -22.23 -20.02 -2.27
CA VAL A 342 -20.98 -20.46 -2.92
C VAL A 342 -20.12 -21.27 -1.94
N ALA A 343 -20.02 -20.85 -0.68
CA ALA A 343 -19.28 -21.57 0.35
C ALA A 343 -19.84 -22.98 0.58
N LEU A 344 -21.17 -23.14 0.57
CA LEU A 344 -21.82 -24.46 0.64
C LEU A 344 -21.47 -25.33 -0.57
N PHE A 345 -21.53 -24.78 -1.79
CA PHE A 345 -21.13 -25.52 -2.99
C PHE A 345 -19.66 -25.93 -2.95
N VAL A 346 -18.75 -25.05 -2.54
CA VAL A 346 -17.31 -25.36 -2.39
C VAL A 346 -17.12 -26.42 -1.31
N GLY A 347 -17.75 -26.26 -0.16
CA GLY A 347 -17.64 -27.17 0.99
C GLY A 347 -18.13 -28.58 0.68
N GLN A 348 -19.27 -28.70 -0.01
CA GLN A 348 -19.84 -29.99 -0.42
C GLN A 348 -19.14 -30.60 -1.64
N GLY A 349 -18.67 -29.76 -2.57
CA GLY A 349 -18.07 -30.22 -3.83
C GLY A 349 -16.61 -30.63 -3.72
N GLN A 350 -15.83 -30.05 -2.81
CA GLN A 350 -14.39 -30.31 -2.74
C GLN A 350 -14.03 -31.77 -2.44
N GLY A 351 -14.83 -32.46 -1.63
CA GLY A 351 -14.62 -33.88 -1.29
C GLY A 351 -14.83 -34.78 -2.52
N PRO A 352 -16.03 -34.78 -3.12
CA PRO A 352 -16.32 -35.55 -4.32
C PRO A 352 -15.40 -35.24 -5.50
N VAL A 353 -15.02 -33.97 -5.70
CA VAL A 353 -14.07 -33.60 -6.75
C VAL A 353 -12.68 -34.16 -6.44
N ALA A 354 -12.20 -34.03 -5.19
CA ALA A 354 -10.93 -34.63 -4.79
C ALA A 354 -10.97 -36.17 -4.91
N ASP A 355 -12.08 -36.81 -4.56
CA ASP A 355 -12.29 -38.26 -4.69
C ASP A 355 -12.39 -38.72 -6.15
N HIS A 356 -12.83 -37.85 -7.06
CA HIS A 356 -12.80 -38.14 -8.48
C HIS A 356 -11.36 -38.24 -9.00
N PHE A 357 -10.51 -37.26 -8.64
CA PHE A 357 -9.11 -37.18 -9.10
C PHE A 357 -8.14 -38.08 -8.34
N PHE A 358 -8.38 -38.32 -7.04
CA PHE A 358 -7.53 -39.12 -6.15
C PHE A 358 -8.30 -40.33 -5.61
N ALA A 359 -8.98 -41.03 -6.52
CA ALA A 359 -9.80 -42.20 -6.20
C ALA A 359 -8.97 -43.32 -5.55
N GLY A 360 -9.61 -44.10 -4.67
CA GLY A 360 -8.97 -45.26 -4.06
C GLY A 360 -8.56 -46.31 -5.10
N PRO A 361 -7.68 -47.28 -4.74
CA PRO A 361 -7.33 -48.36 -5.65
C PRO A 361 -8.56 -49.15 -6.10
N TYR A 362 -9.49 -49.45 -5.19
CA TYR A 362 -10.69 -50.20 -5.53
C TYR A 362 -11.66 -49.41 -6.43
N ASP A 363 -11.92 -48.13 -6.11
CA ASP A 363 -12.80 -47.28 -6.93
C ASP A 363 -12.29 -47.13 -8.37
N ARG A 364 -10.97 -47.14 -8.57
CA ARG A 364 -10.37 -47.15 -9.92
C ARG A 364 -10.50 -48.48 -10.62
N TYR A 365 -10.32 -49.56 -9.88
CA TYR A 365 -10.58 -50.89 -10.41
C TYR A 365 -12.02 -51.03 -10.91
N GLU A 366 -12.97 -50.45 -10.19
CA GLU A 366 -14.36 -50.38 -10.64
C GLU A 366 -14.50 -49.60 -11.95
N ARG A 367 -14.02 -48.35 -11.97
CA ARG A 367 -14.16 -47.45 -13.13
C ARG A 367 -13.43 -47.91 -14.39
N GLU A 368 -12.20 -48.40 -14.26
CA GLU A 368 -11.31 -48.68 -15.40
C GLU A 368 -11.53 -50.08 -15.96
N TYR A 369 -11.67 -51.06 -15.07
CA TYR A 369 -11.67 -52.47 -15.47
C TYR A 369 -13.07 -53.05 -15.35
N THR A 370 -13.74 -52.87 -14.22
CA THR A 370 -14.95 -53.63 -13.86
C THR A 370 -16.17 -53.20 -14.65
N ASP A 371 -16.43 -51.90 -14.76
CA ASP A 371 -17.53 -51.34 -15.55
C ASP A 371 -17.18 -51.25 -17.06
N GLY A 372 -15.91 -51.48 -17.40
CA GLY A 372 -15.39 -51.48 -18.76
C GLY A 372 -15.11 -52.89 -19.27
N CYS A 373 -13.84 -53.18 -19.52
CA CYS A 373 -13.38 -54.37 -20.24
C CYS A 373 -13.58 -55.70 -19.47
N LEU A 374 -13.64 -55.69 -18.13
CA LEU A 374 -13.88 -56.86 -17.29
C LEU A 374 -15.36 -57.08 -16.93
N ALA A 375 -16.30 -56.27 -17.41
CA ALA A 375 -17.72 -56.35 -17.05
C ALA A 375 -18.36 -57.72 -17.32
N ALA A 376 -17.95 -58.39 -18.40
CA ALA A 376 -18.43 -59.72 -18.79
C ALA A 376 -17.54 -60.88 -18.27
N SER A 377 -16.59 -60.59 -17.38
CA SER A 377 -15.60 -61.56 -16.91
C SER A 377 -15.89 -62.04 -15.47
N PRO A 378 -15.19 -63.08 -14.97
CA PRO A 378 -15.23 -63.47 -13.55
C PRO A 378 -14.73 -62.38 -12.59
N TYR A 379 -14.19 -61.28 -13.11
CA TYR A 379 -13.67 -60.15 -12.36
C TYR A 379 -14.66 -58.99 -12.22
N ARG A 380 -15.92 -59.17 -12.61
CA ARG A 380 -16.96 -58.15 -12.39
C ARG A 380 -17.23 -57.88 -10.90
N HIS A 381 -17.83 -56.74 -10.57
CA HIS A 381 -17.96 -56.19 -9.21
C HIS A 381 -18.56 -57.18 -8.20
N ASP A 382 -19.65 -57.86 -8.57
CA ASP A 382 -20.38 -58.83 -7.73
C ASP A 382 -19.68 -60.19 -7.59
N ALA A 383 -18.61 -60.42 -8.36
CA ALA A 383 -17.94 -61.71 -8.46
C ALA A 383 -16.51 -61.69 -7.90
N VAL A 384 -16.10 -60.64 -7.20
CA VAL A 384 -14.73 -60.49 -6.69
C VAL A 384 -14.67 -60.17 -5.20
N GLN A 385 -13.61 -60.61 -4.56
CA GLN A 385 -13.14 -60.10 -3.27
C GLN A 385 -11.87 -59.29 -3.51
N SER A 386 -11.86 -58.07 -3.01
CA SER A 386 -10.69 -57.19 -3.12
C SER A 386 -10.08 -56.88 -1.76
N ARG A 387 -8.75 -56.81 -1.72
CA ARG A 387 -8.03 -56.25 -0.58
C ARG A 387 -6.82 -55.44 -1.06
N VAL A 388 -6.44 -54.43 -0.30
CA VAL A 388 -5.22 -53.65 -0.58
C VAL A 388 -4.13 -54.11 0.38
N SER A 389 -2.97 -54.52 -0.16
CA SER A 389 -1.77 -54.88 0.61
C SER A 389 -0.58 -54.16 0.00
N ASP A 390 0.16 -53.40 0.82
CA ASP A 390 1.39 -52.68 0.40
C ASP A 390 1.19 -51.81 -0.86
N GLY A 391 0.04 -51.11 -0.95
CA GLY A 391 -0.32 -50.26 -2.09
C GLY A 391 -0.74 -51.03 -3.35
N VAL A 392 -0.72 -52.37 -3.33
CA VAL A 392 -1.18 -53.23 -4.42
C VAL A 392 -2.62 -53.66 -4.15
N LEU A 393 -3.51 -53.40 -5.09
CA LEU A 393 -4.86 -53.94 -5.10
C LEU A 393 -4.81 -55.41 -5.55
N ILE A 394 -5.27 -56.29 -4.68
CA ILE A 394 -5.38 -57.73 -4.92
C ILE A 394 -6.86 -58.02 -5.14
N VAL A 395 -7.21 -58.50 -6.33
CA VAL A 395 -8.58 -58.87 -6.69
C VAL A 395 -8.66 -60.38 -6.93
N VAL A 396 -9.52 -61.06 -6.18
CA VAL A 396 -9.70 -62.51 -6.20
C VAL A 396 -11.12 -62.83 -6.68
N PRO A 397 -11.31 -63.53 -7.81
CA PRO A 397 -12.63 -63.91 -8.28
C PRO A 397 -13.23 -65.02 -7.38
N ILE A 398 -14.50 -64.87 -7.00
CA ILE A 398 -15.23 -65.78 -6.12
C ILE A 398 -15.44 -67.15 -6.78
N GLY A 399 -15.67 -67.16 -8.10
CA GLY A 399 -15.87 -68.38 -8.90
C GLY A 399 -14.58 -69.17 -9.21
N GLY A 400 -13.44 -68.76 -8.64
CA GLY A 400 -12.12 -69.31 -8.98
C GLY A 400 -11.50 -68.63 -10.21
N GLY A 401 -10.16 -68.62 -10.27
CA GLY A 401 -9.41 -67.96 -11.32
C GLY A 401 -8.06 -67.41 -10.86
N THR A 402 -7.38 -66.69 -11.75
CA THR A 402 -6.09 -66.05 -11.45
C THR A 402 -6.31 -64.80 -10.60
N THR A 403 -5.59 -64.66 -9.47
CA THR A 403 -5.63 -63.44 -8.68
C THR A 403 -5.00 -62.27 -9.45
N LEU A 404 -5.76 -61.18 -9.65
CA LEU A 404 -5.21 -59.95 -10.23
C LEU A 404 -4.44 -59.19 -9.16
N ARG A 405 -3.22 -58.80 -9.49
CA ARG A 405 -2.38 -57.91 -8.69
C ARG A 405 -2.13 -56.63 -9.47
N LEU A 406 -2.79 -55.56 -9.04
CA LEU A 406 -2.77 -54.24 -9.65
C LEU A 406 -2.00 -53.29 -8.75
N GLY A 407 -0.92 -52.73 -9.25
CA GLY A 407 0.00 -51.89 -8.50
C GLY A 407 -0.59 -50.52 -8.21
N PRO A 408 0.02 -49.76 -7.28
CA PRO A 408 -0.41 -48.41 -7.03
C PRO A 408 -0.29 -47.59 -8.31
N ALA A 409 -1.17 -46.62 -8.46
CA ALA A 409 -1.00 -45.61 -9.48
C ALA A 409 0.19 -44.70 -9.17
N GLU A 410 0.83 -44.22 -10.22
CA GLU A 410 1.86 -43.19 -10.13
C GLU A 410 1.27 -41.85 -9.62
N ASP A 411 2.12 -40.97 -9.10
CA ASP A 411 1.82 -39.57 -8.73
C ASP A 411 0.60 -39.37 -7.81
N GLY A 412 0.53 -40.12 -6.71
CA GLY A 412 -0.47 -39.87 -5.66
C GLY A 412 -1.90 -40.22 -6.06
N GLY A 413 -2.09 -40.97 -7.14
CA GLY A 413 -3.39 -41.52 -7.50
C GLY A 413 -4.04 -40.93 -8.75
N MET A 414 -3.33 -40.17 -9.58
CA MET A 414 -3.90 -39.62 -10.84
C MET A 414 -3.74 -40.53 -12.05
N HIS A 415 -2.91 -41.58 -11.97
CA HIS A 415 -2.70 -42.53 -13.07
C HIS A 415 -3.55 -43.81 -12.91
N PRO A 416 -3.74 -44.58 -14.00
CA PRO A 416 -4.44 -45.86 -13.93
C PRO A 416 -3.63 -46.91 -13.17
N LEU A 417 -4.33 -47.93 -12.65
CA LEU A 417 -3.66 -49.05 -12.00
C LEU A 417 -2.86 -49.85 -13.04
N ARG A 418 -1.70 -50.39 -12.66
CA ARG A 418 -0.85 -51.17 -13.58
C ARG A 418 -0.75 -52.64 -13.16
N PRO A 419 -0.67 -53.60 -14.11
CA PRO A 419 -0.44 -54.99 -13.77
C PRO A 419 0.95 -55.18 -13.15
N VAL A 420 1.03 -55.72 -11.92
CA VAL A 420 2.29 -55.98 -11.20
C VAL A 420 3.01 -57.22 -11.73
N GLY A 421 2.27 -58.18 -12.28
CA GLY A 421 2.80 -59.48 -12.69
C GLY A 421 2.35 -59.89 -14.09
N ARG A 422 3.11 -60.83 -14.67
CA ARG A 422 2.81 -61.42 -15.99
C ARG A 422 1.43 -62.06 -16.02
N ALA A 423 1.04 -62.73 -14.93
CA ALA A 423 -0.27 -63.36 -14.79
C ALA A 423 -1.42 -62.33 -14.84
N THR A 424 -1.31 -61.20 -14.13
CA THR A 424 -2.28 -60.10 -14.21
C THR A 424 -2.35 -59.56 -15.64
N ARG A 425 -1.20 -59.30 -16.26
CA ARG A 425 -1.14 -58.76 -17.63
C ARG A 425 -1.82 -59.69 -18.64
N THR A 426 -1.52 -60.99 -18.60
CA THR A 426 -2.16 -61.97 -19.49
C THR A 426 -3.68 -62.02 -19.33
N VAL A 427 -4.19 -61.85 -18.11
CA VAL A 427 -5.64 -61.78 -17.87
C VAL A 427 -6.22 -60.49 -18.43
N LEU A 428 -5.59 -59.35 -18.18
CA LEU A 428 -6.03 -58.05 -18.72
C LEU A 428 -6.04 -58.09 -20.26
N ASP A 429 -4.92 -58.50 -20.88
CA ASP A 429 -4.78 -58.60 -22.34
C ASP A 429 -5.87 -59.50 -22.96
N LYS A 430 -6.22 -60.61 -22.27
CA LYS A 430 -7.27 -61.55 -22.73
C LYS A 430 -8.65 -60.89 -22.81
N TYR A 431 -8.94 -59.94 -21.93
CA TYR A 431 -10.23 -59.23 -21.88
C TYR A 431 -10.17 -57.85 -22.55
N GLY A 432 -9.07 -57.51 -23.22
CA GLY A 432 -8.91 -56.22 -23.90
C GLY A 432 -8.70 -55.05 -22.93
N CYS A 433 -8.18 -55.34 -21.74
CA CYS A 433 -7.60 -54.40 -20.80
C CYS A 433 -6.06 -54.49 -20.87
#